data_AF-A0A5C7JBR2-F1
#
_entry.id   AF-A0A5C7JBR2-F1
#
_cell.length_a   1.000
_cell.length_b   1.000
_cell.length_c   1.000
_cell.angle_alpha   90.00
_cell.angle_beta   90.00
_cell.angle_gamma   90.00
#
_symmetry.space_group_name_H-M   'P 1'
#
loop_
_entity.id
_entity.type
_entity.pdbx_description
1 polymer ?
#
loop_
_entity_poly.entity_id
_entity_poly.type
_entity_poly.pdbx_seq_one_letter_code
_entity_poly.pdbx_strand_id
1 'polypeptide(L)' 'MAVQQNKKSPSKRGMHRAHDFLTNPPLAVESTTGETHLRHHISPSGYYRGKKVLKTKGE' A
#
# COMPACT_ATOMS: atom_id res chain seq x y z
N MET A 1 28.83 29.55 8.75
CA MET A 1 27.84 28.78 7.97
C MET A 1 28.52 27.56 7.40
N ALA A 2 27.90 26.38 7.49
CA ALA A 2 28.42 25.18 6.83
C ALA A 2 27.89 25.13 5.39
N VAL A 3 28.81 25.03 4.43
CA VAL A 3 28.47 24.88 3.00
C VAL A 3 29.25 23.69 2.44
N GLN A 4 28.63 22.95 1.52
CA GLN A 4 29.36 21.92 0.79
C GLN A 4 30.38 22.58 -0.14
N GLN A 5 31.60 22.05 -0.18
CA GLN A 5 32.61 22.53 -1.14
C GLN A 5 32.32 22.01 -2.56
N ASN A 6 31.91 20.74 -2.68
CA ASN A 6 31.75 20.06 -3.96
C ASN A 6 30.36 19.43 -4.12
N LYS A 7 29.94 19.25 -5.38
CA LYS A 7 28.71 18.51 -5.74
C LYS A 7 28.87 17.01 -5.41
N LYS A 8 27.87 16.43 -4.74
CA LYS A 8 27.84 14.97 -4.49
C LYS A 8 27.67 14.19 -5.79
N SER A 9 28.39 13.08 -5.94
CA SER A 9 28.27 12.21 -7.12
C SER A 9 26.87 11.60 -7.24
N PRO A 10 26.38 11.30 -8.46
CA PRO A 10 25.11 10.61 -8.64
C PRO A 10 25.03 9.26 -7.90
N SER A 11 26.13 8.51 -7.85
CA SER A 11 26.24 7.24 -7.12
C SER A 11 26.01 7.43 -5.61
N LYS A 12 26.64 8.42 -4.96
CA LYS A 12 26.42 8.70 -3.54
C LYS A 12 24.98 9.12 -3.24
N ARG A 13 24.37 9.92 -4.12
CA ARG A 13 22.96 10.30 -4.00
C ARG A 13 22.02 9.10 -4.20
N GLY A 14 22.33 8.21 -5.15
CA GLY A 14 21.57 6.98 -5.39
C GLY A 14 21.62 6.04 -4.19
N MET A 15 22.80 5.81 -3.62
CA MET A 15 22.96 4.99 -2.41
C MET A 15 22.23 5.60 -1.21
N HIS A 16 22.27 6.92 -1.04
CA HIS A 16 21.50 7.59 0.01
C HIS A 16 19.99 7.36 -0.14
N ARG A 17 19.48 7.40 -1.38
CA ARG A 17 18.04 7.21 -1.68
C ARG A 17 17.66 5.74 -1.90
N ALA A 18 18.57 4.79 -1.70
CA ALA A 18 18.33 3.39 -2.01
C ALA A 18 17.20 2.77 -1.15
N HIS A 19 16.93 3.38 0.00
CA HIS A 19 15.88 2.96 0.92
C HIS A 19 14.62 3.84 0.85
N ASP A 20 14.59 4.86 -0.02
CA ASP A 20 13.47 5.79 -0.19
C ASP A 20 12.41 5.22 -1.15
N PHE A 21 11.99 3.97 -0.94
CA PHE A 21 10.94 3.33 -1.74
C PHE A 21 9.65 3.14 -0.94
N LEU A 22 8.51 3.16 -1.64
CA LEU A 22 7.21 2.85 -1.05
C LEU A 22 6.98 1.33 -1.07
N THR A 23 6.34 0.81 -0.03
CA THR A 23 5.91 -0.60 0.04
C THR A 23 4.46 -0.73 -0.36
N ASN A 24 4.15 -1.66 -1.26
CA ASN A 24 2.77 -1.94 -1.63
C ASN A 24 2.01 -2.61 -0.47
N PRO A 25 0.75 -2.25 -0.22
CA PRO A 25 -0.06 -2.92 0.78
C PRO A 25 -0.44 -4.35 0.33
N PRO A 26 -0.67 -5.28 1.26
CA PRO A 26 -1.11 -6.63 0.92
C PRO A 26 -2.59 -6.64 0.50
N LEU A 27 -2.85 -6.98 -0.75
CA LEU A 27 -4.19 -7.13 -1.31
C LEU A 27 -4.60 -8.60 -1.37
N ALA A 28 -5.89 -8.87 -1.16
CA ALA A 28 -6.53 -10.17 -1.29
C ALA A 28 -7.81 -10.03 -2.13
N VAL A 29 -8.28 -11.14 -2.69
CA VAL A 29 -9.56 -11.21 -3.40
C VAL A 29 -10.60 -11.83 -2.47
N GLU A 30 -11.76 -11.18 -2.38
CA GLU A 30 -12.88 -11.65 -1.58
C GLU A 30 -13.55 -12.84 -2.28
N SER A 31 -13.87 -13.90 -1.52
CA SER A 31 -14.27 -15.20 -2.08
C SER A 31 -15.66 -15.24 -2.73
N THR A 32 -16.56 -14.37 -2.32
CA THR A 32 -17.98 -14.42 -2.69
C THR A 32 -18.32 -13.40 -3.79
N THR A 33 -17.71 -12.22 -3.72
CA THR A 33 -17.94 -11.05 -4.57
C THR A 33 -16.82 -10.86 -5.60
N GLY A 34 -15.65 -11.45 -5.39
CA GLY A 34 -14.48 -11.28 -6.27
C GLY A 34 -13.81 -9.90 -6.18
N GLU A 35 -14.22 -9.05 -5.23
CA GLU A 35 -13.64 -7.73 -5.05
C GLU A 35 -12.24 -7.79 -4.45
N THR A 36 -11.39 -6.82 -4.80
CA THR A 36 -10.09 -6.66 -4.14
C THR A 36 -10.23 -5.90 -2.83
N HIS A 37 -9.62 -6.42 -1.76
CA HIS A 37 -9.64 -5.80 -0.44
C HIS A 37 -8.27 -5.93 0.24
N LEU A 38 -8.03 -5.10 1.26
CA LEU A 38 -6.83 -5.26 2.09
C LEU A 38 -6.90 -6.61 2.83
N ARG A 39 -5.78 -7.33 2.87
CA ARG A 39 -5.73 -8.62 3.56
C ARG A 39 -6.19 -8.46 5.01
N HIS A 40 -7.07 -9.35 5.45
CA HIS A 40 -7.72 -9.34 6.77
C HIS A 40 -8.64 -8.14 7.07
N HIS A 41 -9.00 -7.34 6.07
CA HIS A 41 -10.00 -6.28 6.20
C HIS A 41 -11.30 -6.68 5.49
N ILE A 42 -12.37 -5.97 5.82
CA ILE A 42 -13.69 -6.13 5.18
C ILE A 42 -13.63 -5.53 3.76
N SER A 43 -14.29 -6.18 2.80
CA SER A 43 -14.44 -5.67 1.43
C SER A 43 -15.29 -4.39 1.39
N PRO A 44 -15.18 -3.58 0.32
CA PRO A 44 -16.02 -2.40 0.14
C PRO A 44 -17.53 -2.71 0.18
N SER A 45 -17.93 -3.85 -0.39
CA SER A 45 -19.31 -4.38 -0.34
C SER A 45 -19.74 -4.89 1.04
N GLY A 46 -18.87 -4.88 2.04
CA GLY A 46 -19.19 -5.28 3.42
C GLY A 46 -19.03 -6.77 3.72
N TYR A 47 -18.33 -7.52 2.86
CA TYR A 47 -18.07 -8.94 3.04
C TYR A 47 -16.70 -9.20 3.69
N TYR A 48 -16.64 -10.23 4.54
CA TYR A 48 -15.39 -10.74 5.09
C TYR A 48 -15.48 -12.25 5.23
N ARG A 49 -14.53 -12.96 4.62
CA ARG A 49 -14.49 -14.44 4.61
C ARG A 49 -15.83 -15.05 4.14
N GLY A 50 -16.41 -14.47 3.08
CA GLY A 50 -17.67 -14.92 2.47
C GLY A 50 -18.95 -14.62 3.25
N LYS A 51 -18.87 -13.85 4.34
CA LYS A 51 -20.05 -13.43 5.12
C LYS A 51 -20.25 -11.93 5.01
N LYS A 52 -21.50 -11.49 4.81
CA LYS A 52 -21.87 -10.07 4.87
C LYS A 52 -21.84 -9.61 6.33
N VAL A 53 -20.83 -8.82 6.68
CA VAL A 53 -20.60 -8.31 8.05
C VAL A 53 -21.26 -6.94 8.24
N LEU A 54 -21.28 -6.12 7.20
CA LEU A 54 -21.88 -4.80 7.22
C LEU A 54 -23.08 -4.75 6.28
N LYS A 55 -24.16 -4.10 6.73
CA LYS A 55 -25.25 -3.65 5.85
C LYS A 55 -24.81 -2.35 5.17
N THR A 56 -23.96 -2.48 4.16
CA THR A 56 -23.59 -1.39 3.26
C THR A 56 -24.79 -1.03 2.39
N LYS A 57 -25.10 0.27 2.26
CA LYS A 57 -26.10 0.79 1.32
C LYS A 57 -25.46 0.80 -0.07
N GLY A 58 -25.63 -0.29 -0.80
CA GLY A 58 -25.01 -0.47 -2.12
C GLY A 58 -25.38 -1.84 -2.68
N GLU A 59 -26.68 -2.12 -2.72
CA GLU A 59 -27.31 -2.86 -3.82
C GLU A 59 -28.12 -1.84 -4.62
#